data_AF-A0A8T2IKN0-F1
#
_entry.id   AF-A0A8T2IKN0-F1
#
_cell.length_a   1.000
_cell.length_b   1.000
_cell.length_c   1.000
_cell.angle_alpha   90.00
_cell.angle_beta   90.00
_cell.angle_gamma   90.00
#
_symmetry.space_group_name_H-M   'P 1'
#
loop_
_entity.id
_entity.type
_entity.pdbx_description
1 polymer ?
#
loop_
_entity_poly.entity_id
_entity_poly.type
_entity_poly.pdbx_seq_one_letter_code
_entity_poly.pdbx_strand_id
1 'polypeptide(L)'
;TLKLMQGSDRLRGQFRSHHQLFALEKLDVTVRDFPLPGGNGQEEVVACAWDGQTYIIDHKRMVLRFQVEENVSAFCAGHYACKGEQNRPCLVYVGFNQKIYIYWAVMLERIESSNLIRVMEGNGEFRSLLDQLHVDVDDIPSVRNLIHQTLYFPDRDSPV
;
A
#
# COMPACT_ATOMS: atom_id res chain seq x y z
N THR A 1 -6.42 20.45 4.69
CA THR A 1 -6.01 19.65 5.85
C THR A 1 -7.07 18.62 6.18
N LEU A 2 -6.71 17.33 6.22
CA LEU A 2 -7.62 16.21 6.49
C LEU A 2 -7.52 15.84 7.97
N LYS A 3 -8.66 15.60 8.63
CA LYS A 3 -8.73 15.20 10.04
C LYS A 3 -9.41 13.85 10.15
N LEU A 4 -8.74 12.90 10.80
CA LEU A 4 -9.34 11.62 11.16
C LEU A 4 -9.98 11.76 12.53
N MET A 5 -11.28 11.51 12.62
CA MET A 5 -12.06 11.61 13.87
C MET A 5 -12.54 10.22 14.30
N GLN A 6 -12.56 9.97 15.60
CA GLN A 6 -13.25 8.84 16.23
C GLN A 6 -14.47 9.39 16.96
N GLY A 7 -15.67 9.07 16.44
CA GLY A 7 -16.90 9.69 16.90
C GLY A 7 -16.94 11.19 16.56
N SER A 8 -17.72 11.95 17.33
CA SER A 8 -17.88 13.41 17.15
C SER A 8 -16.67 14.22 17.59
N ASP A 9 -15.96 13.79 18.64
CA ASP A 9 -15.08 14.71 19.39
C ASP A 9 -13.63 14.28 19.53
N ARG A 10 -13.26 13.03 19.18
CA ARG A 10 -11.89 12.55 19.39
C ARG A 10 -11.08 12.57 18.10
N LEU A 11 -10.15 13.51 17.97
CA LEU A 11 -9.19 13.54 16.86
C LEU A 11 -8.23 12.33 16.96
N ARG A 12 -8.23 11.46 15.95
CA ARG A 12 -7.28 10.34 15.81
C ARG A 12 -6.00 10.71 15.07
N GLY A 13 -6.08 11.70 14.18
CA GLY A 13 -4.93 12.14 13.43
C GLY A 13 -5.26 13.33 12.54
N GLN A 14 -4.22 14.03 12.09
CA GLN A 14 -4.35 15.15 11.16
C GLN A 14 -3.30 14.97 10.07
N PHE A 15 -3.76 14.97 8.82
CA PHE A 15 -2.90 14.94 7.64
C PHE A 15 -2.92 16.33 6.97
N ARG A 16 -1.74 16.94 6.87
CA ARG A 16 -1.58 18.22 6.15
C ARG A 16 -1.02 17.92 4.77
N SER A 17 -1.90 17.93 3.78
CA SER A 17 -1.52 17.97 2.37
C SER A 17 -1.18 19.41 1.98
N HIS A 18 -0.11 19.59 1.20
CA HIS A 18 0.15 20.84 0.48
C HIS A 18 -0.72 20.97 -0.78
N HIS A 19 -1.25 19.85 -1.29
CA HIS A 19 -2.19 19.84 -2.41
C HIS A 19 -3.62 20.08 -1.93
N GLN A 20 -4.41 20.72 -2.78
CA GLN A 20 -5.82 21.04 -2.51
C GLN A 20 -6.68 19.80 -2.72
N LEU A 21 -6.91 19.04 -1.64
CA LEU A 21 -7.84 17.91 -1.63
C LEU A 21 -9.27 18.41 -1.85
N PHE A 22 -10.04 17.73 -2.70
CA PHE A 22 -11.41 18.10 -3.03
C PHE A 22 -12.41 16.95 -2.90
N ALA A 23 -11.95 15.71 -2.97
CA ALA A 23 -12.78 14.52 -2.80
C ALA A 23 -12.18 13.57 -1.77
N LEU A 24 -13.05 12.85 -1.06
CA LEU A 24 -12.68 11.91 -0.02
C LEU A 24 -13.67 10.76 -0.01
N GLU A 25 -13.15 9.54 -0.10
CA GLU A 25 -13.92 8.30 -0.16
C GLU A 25 -13.36 7.28 0.82
N LYS A 26 -14.20 6.31 1.20
CA LYS A 26 -13.79 5.14 1.97
C LYS A 26 -13.88 3.91 1.10
N LEU A 27 -12.79 3.16 1.00
CA LEU A 27 -12.74 1.96 0.19
C LEU A 27 -11.72 0.99 0.78
N ASP A 28 -12.12 -0.27 0.95
CA ASP A 28 -11.21 -1.37 1.26
C ASP A 28 -10.41 -1.70 -0.01
N VAL A 29 -9.14 -1.31 0.00
CA VAL A 29 -8.20 -1.49 -1.10
C VAL A 29 -7.00 -2.36 -0.72
N THR A 30 -6.89 -2.82 0.53
CA THR A 30 -5.77 -3.65 0.99
C THR A 30 -6.16 -5.12 1.05
N VAL A 31 -5.36 -6.01 0.45
CA VAL A 31 -5.68 -7.45 0.45
C VAL A 31 -5.39 -8.12 1.80
N ARG A 32 -6.18 -9.16 2.12
CA ARG A 32 -6.05 -9.92 3.36
C ARG A 32 -4.94 -10.99 3.28
N ASP A 33 -4.90 -11.74 2.19
CA ASP A 33 -3.92 -12.81 1.93
C ASP A 33 -3.75 -12.98 0.41
N PHE A 34 -2.54 -12.77 -0.13
CA PHE A 34 -2.24 -13.14 -1.52
C PHE A 34 -2.13 -14.69 -1.59
N PRO A 35 -2.86 -15.40 -2.48
CA PRO A 35 -3.58 -14.95 -3.69
C PRO A 35 -5.12 -14.93 -3.56
N LEU A 36 -5.68 -14.97 -2.35
CA LEU A 36 -7.13 -14.99 -2.15
C LEU A 36 -7.74 -13.61 -2.45
N PRO A 37 -8.71 -13.52 -3.38
CA PRO A 37 -9.30 -12.24 -3.75
C PRO A 37 -10.24 -11.78 -2.64
N GLY A 38 -9.81 -10.78 -1.85
CA GLY A 38 -10.64 -10.16 -0.84
C GLY A 38 -9.91 -9.04 -0.12
N GLY A 39 -10.63 -7.94 0.11
CA GLY A 39 -10.18 -6.88 1.00
C GLY A 39 -10.02 -7.39 2.43
N ASN A 40 -9.24 -6.69 3.25
CA ASN A 40 -8.96 -7.08 4.62
C ASN A 40 -10.11 -6.74 5.60
N GLY A 41 -11.20 -6.12 5.09
CA GLY A 41 -12.35 -5.68 5.86
C GLY A 41 -12.13 -4.35 6.59
N GLN A 42 -11.03 -3.66 6.31
CA GLN A 42 -10.69 -2.35 6.85
C GLN A 42 -10.79 -1.32 5.73
N GLU A 43 -11.63 -0.30 5.90
CA GLU A 43 -11.78 0.74 4.89
C GLU A 43 -10.65 1.77 5.01
N GLU A 44 -9.85 1.92 3.96
CA GLU A 44 -8.91 3.01 3.87
C GLU A 44 -9.57 4.30 3.40
N VAL A 45 -8.99 5.44 3.80
CA VAL A 45 -9.43 6.76 3.33
C VAL A 45 -8.68 7.10 2.07
N VAL A 46 -9.40 7.23 0.96
CA VAL A 46 -8.88 7.67 -0.32
C VAL A 46 -9.21 9.14 -0.51
N ALA A 47 -8.21 10.00 -0.68
CA ALA A 47 -8.40 11.44 -0.88
C ALA A 47 -7.73 11.90 -2.18
N CYS A 48 -8.45 12.64 -3.00
CA CYS A 48 -7.97 13.14 -4.29
C CYS A 48 -7.85 14.68 -4.28
N ALA A 49 -6.77 15.18 -4.87
CA ALA A 49 -6.52 16.59 -5.14
C ALA A 49 -6.78 16.96 -6.61
N TRP A 50 -7.01 18.25 -6.85
CA TRP A 50 -7.32 18.80 -8.18
C TRP A 50 -6.21 18.55 -9.22
N ASP A 51 -4.97 18.42 -8.78
CA ASP A 51 -3.79 18.17 -9.61
C ASP A 51 -3.56 16.68 -9.90
N GLY A 52 -4.51 15.81 -9.57
CA GLY A 52 -4.40 14.37 -9.78
C GLY A 52 -3.66 13.62 -8.66
N GLN A 53 -3.19 14.32 -7.62
CA GLN A 53 -2.56 13.67 -6.49
C GLN A 53 -3.60 12.93 -5.65
N THR A 54 -3.47 11.60 -5.57
CA THR A 54 -4.31 10.74 -4.74
C THR A 54 -3.53 10.19 -3.55
N TYR A 55 -4.18 10.19 -2.39
CA TYR A 55 -3.68 9.66 -1.13
C TYR A 55 -4.56 8.51 -0.67
N ILE A 56 -3.96 7.41 -0.27
CA ILE A 56 -4.64 6.28 0.36
C ILE A 56 -4.06 6.16 1.77
N ILE A 57 -4.91 6.32 2.77
CA ILE A 57 -4.53 6.44 4.17
C ILE A 57 -5.14 5.27 4.93
N ASP A 58 -4.28 4.43 5.51
CA ASP A 58 -4.72 3.30 6.31
C ASP A 58 -5.09 3.69 7.75
N HIS A 59 -5.63 2.74 8.51
CA HIS A 59 -5.97 2.94 9.91
C HIS A 59 -4.75 3.19 10.81
N LYS A 60 -3.56 2.79 10.36
CA LYS A 60 -2.28 3.02 11.07
C LYS A 60 -1.67 4.38 10.76
N ARG A 61 -2.33 5.18 9.91
CA ARG A 61 -1.93 6.53 9.46
C ARG A 61 -0.74 6.52 8.50
N MET A 62 -0.47 5.40 7.87
CA MET A 62 0.45 5.30 6.74
C MET A 62 -0.25 5.82 5.49
N VAL A 63 0.54 6.44 4.62
CA VAL A 63 0.03 7.16 3.46
C VAL A 63 0.71 6.63 2.22
N LEU A 64 -0.06 6.01 1.34
CA LEU A 64 0.35 5.73 -0.03
C LEU A 64 -0.07 6.89 -0.92
N ARG A 65 0.82 7.28 -1.82
CA ARG A 65 0.62 8.42 -2.72
C ARG A 65 0.73 7.94 -4.15
N PHE A 66 -0.29 8.26 -4.93
CA PHE A 66 -0.41 7.92 -6.35
C PHE A 66 -0.72 9.18 -7.16
N GLN A 67 -0.09 9.36 -8.31
CA GLN A 67 -0.27 10.53 -9.18
C GLN A 67 -0.96 10.09 -10.47
N VAL A 68 -2.09 10.71 -10.79
CA VAL A 68 -2.70 10.64 -12.13
C VAL A 68 -2.04 11.68 -13.02
N GLU A 69 -1.77 11.35 -14.29
CA GLU A 69 -1.07 12.24 -15.24
C GLU A 69 -1.91 13.43 -15.73
N GLU A 70 -3.04 13.74 -15.08
CA GLU A 70 -3.94 14.82 -15.48
C GLU A 70 -4.63 15.46 -14.27
N ASN A 71 -5.04 16.73 -14.44
CA ASN A 71 -5.90 17.41 -13.48
C ASN A 71 -7.28 16.78 -13.43
N VAL A 72 -7.82 16.68 -12.22
CA VAL A 72 -9.07 15.96 -11.94
C VAL A 72 -10.17 16.96 -11.60
N SER A 73 -11.30 16.84 -12.30
CA SER A 73 -12.51 17.65 -12.09
C SER A 73 -13.53 16.96 -11.19
N ALA A 74 -13.57 15.63 -11.23
CA ALA A 74 -14.38 14.82 -10.33
C ALA A 74 -13.67 13.50 -10.02
N PHE A 75 -13.88 12.99 -8.80
CA PHE A 75 -13.32 11.75 -8.33
C PHE A 75 -14.35 10.98 -7.53
N CYS A 76 -14.43 9.67 -7.74
CA CYS A 76 -15.12 8.76 -6.84
C CYS A 76 -14.38 7.43 -6.74
N ALA A 77 -14.64 6.70 -5.66
CA ALA A 77 -14.08 5.39 -5.40
C ALA A 77 -15.18 4.49 -4.86
N GLY A 78 -15.15 3.21 -5.23
CA GLY A 78 -16.23 2.30 -4.90
C GLY A 78 -16.07 0.93 -5.52
N HIS A 79 -17.06 0.09 -5.29
CA HIS A 79 -17.14 -1.25 -5.85
C HIS A 79 -17.94 -1.21 -7.15
N TYR A 80 -17.29 -1.46 -8.29
CA TYR A 80 -17.91 -1.41 -9.61
C TYR A 80 -17.62 -2.67 -10.43
N ALA A 81 -18.60 -3.10 -11.22
CA ALA A 81 -18.48 -4.20 -12.17
C ALA A 81 -18.00 -3.69 -13.54
N CYS A 82 -16.79 -3.10 -13.60
CA CYS A 82 -16.27 -2.51 -14.83
C CYS A 82 -15.82 -3.57 -15.86
N LYS A 83 -15.41 -4.76 -15.40
CA LYS A 83 -14.96 -5.86 -16.24
C LYS A 83 -15.46 -7.18 -15.66
N GLY A 84 -16.48 -7.75 -16.31
CA GLY A 84 -17.20 -8.94 -15.84
C GLY A 84 -18.34 -8.62 -14.87
N GLU A 85 -18.93 -9.65 -14.27
CA GLU A 85 -20.11 -9.53 -13.39
C GLU A 85 -19.76 -9.36 -11.90
N GLN A 86 -18.48 -9.15 -11.56
CA GLN A 86 -18.04 -9.02 -10.17
C GLN A 86 -17.65 -7.59 -9.83
N ASN A 87 -18.21 -7.11 -8.72
CA ASN A 87 -17.82 -5.84 -8.12
C ASN A 87 -16.37 -5.92 -7.62
N ARG A 88 -15.54 -4.97 -8.07
CA ARG A 88 -14.16 -4.81 -7.63
C ARG A 88 -13.93 -3.38 -7.15
N PRO A 89 -13.01 -3.15 -6.20
CA PRO A 89 -12.61 -1.81 -5.81
C PRO A 89 -12.03 -1.08 -7.03
N CYS A 90 -12.59 0.08 -7.35
CA CYS A 90 -12.13 0.93 -8.43
C CYS A 90 -11.95 2.37 -7.97
N LEU A 91 -11.01 3.04 -8.62
CA LEU A 91 -10.82 4.49 -8.53
C LEU A 91 -11.21 5.10 -9.87
N VAL A 92 -12.12 6.07 -9.84
CA VAL A 92 -12.66 6.72 -11.03
C VAL A 92 -12.27 8.19 -11.01
N TYR A 93 -11.57 8.61 -12.04
CA TYR A 93 -11.11 9.98 -12.24
C TYR A 93 -11.77 10.57 -13.47
N VAL A 94 -12.30 11.78 -13.35
CA VAL A 94 -12.81 12.56 -14.48
C VAL A 94 -11.85 13.71 -14.72
N GLY A 95 -11.25 13.75 -15.90
CA GLY A 95 -10.37 14.84 -16.31
C GLY A 95 -11.15 16.06 -16.83
N PHE A 96 -10.44 17.16 -17.10
CA PHE A 96 -11.01 18.34 -17.78
C PHE A 96 -11.07 18.18 -19.31
N ASN A 97 -10.37 17.17 -19.85
CA ASN A 97 -10.30 16.86 -21.28
C ASN A 97 -11.38 15.88 -21.74
N GLN A 98 -12.48 15.75 -21.00
CA GLN A 98 -13.59 14.84 -21.29
C GLN A 98 -13.22 13.35 -21.27
N LYS A 99 -12.10 12.99 -20.63
CA LYS A 99 -11.73 11.59 -20.39
C LYS A 99 -12.10 11.15 -18.98
N ILE A 100 -12.52 9.90 -18.88
CA ILE A 100 -12.76 9.21 -17.62
C ILE A 100 -11.74 8.07 -17.52
N TYR A 101 -10.96 8.06 -16.44
CA TYR A 101 -10.01 6.99 -16.14
C TYR A 101 -10.58 6.11 -15.04
N ILE A 102 -10.63 4.81 -15.29
CA ILE A 102 -11.08 3.82 -14.31
C ILE A 102 -9.91 2.89 -14.02
N TYR A 103 -9.37 2.98 -12.82
CA TYR A 103 -8.46 1.98 -12.29
C TYR A 103 -9.31 0.87 -11.69
N TRP A 104 -9.36 -0.29 -12.35
CA TRP A 104 -10.18 -1.43 -11.95
C TRP A 104 -9.37 -2.44 -11.13
N ALA A 105 -10.04 -3.06 -10.15
CA ALA A 105 -9.45 -4.05 -9.25
C ALA A 105 -8.20 -3.54 -8.53
N VAL A 106 -8.31 -2.33 -7.97
CA VAL A 106 -7.25 -1.70 -7.18
C VAL A 106 -7.10 -2.47 -5.88
N MET A 107 -5.99 -3.20 -5.78
CA MET A 107 -5.63 -4.06 -4.65
C MET A 107 -4.19 -3.75 -4.28
N LEU A 108 -3.97 -3.34 -3.03
CA LEU A 108 -2.67 -3.04 -2.44
C LEU A 108 -2.28 -4.21 -1.54
N GLU A 109 -1.09 -4.75 -1.74
CA GLU A 109 -0.56 -5.79 -0.84
C GLU A 109 -0.32 -5.21 0.56
N ARG A 110 0.31 -4.04 0.62
CA ARG A 110 0.60 -3.31 1.87
C ARG A 110 0.69 -1.81 1.60
N ILE A 111 0.16 -1.02 2.53
CA ILE A 111 0.40 0.43 2.60
C ILE A 111 1.63 0.73 3.47
N GLU A 112 1.89 -0.11 4.47
CA GLU A 112 3.09 -0.03 5.31
C GLU A 112 4.36 -0.32 4.49
N SER A 113 5.35 0.56 4.58
CA SER A 113 6.70 0.26 4.11
C SER A 113 7.29 -0.86 4.96
N SER A 114 7.56 -2.01 4.33
CA SER A 114 8.30 -3.10 4.94
C SER A 114 9.75 -3.07 4.46
N ASN A 115 10.64 -3.66 5.26
CA ASN A 115 11.96 -4.04 4.79
C ASN A 115 12.00 -5.56 4.57
N LEU A 116 12.99 -6.03 3.81
CA LEU A 116 13.11 -7.45 3.47
C LEU A 116 13.19 -8.33 4.72
N ILE A 117 13.96 -7.90 5.73
CA ILE A 117 14.12 -8.65 7.00
C ILE A 117 12.75 -8.90 7.66
N ARG A 118 11.92 -7.87 7.81
CA ARG A 118 10.55 -7.98 8.35
C ARG A 118 9.63 -8.87 7.52
N VAL A 119 9.80 -8.90 6.20
CA VAL A 119 9.04 -9.82 5.34
C VAL A 119 9.49 -11.25 5.59
N MET A 120 10.78 -11.47 5.76
CA MET A 120 11.37 -12.79 5.94
C MET A 120 11.22 -13.35 7.36
N GLU A 121 11.07 -12.51 8.40
CA GLU A 121 10.81 -12.92 9.79
C GLU A 121 9.60 -13.87 9.94
N GLY A 122 8.58 -13.70 9.09
CA GLY A 122 7.37 -14.52 9.06
C GLY A 122 7.49 -15.80 8.21
N ASN A 123 8.60 -15.99 7.50
CA ASN A 123 8.83 -17.18 6.68
C ASN A 123 9.60 -18.25 7.49
N GLY A 124 8.96 -19.39 7.71
CA GLY A 124 9.57 -20.51 8.45
C GLY A 124 10.79 -21.12 7.74
N GLU A 125 10.81 -21.13 6.41
CA GLU A 125 11.97 -21.62 5.64
C GLU A 125 13.18 -20.70 5.81
N PHE A 126 12.95 -19.39 5.90
CA PHE A 126 14.03 -18.42 6.10
C PHE A 126 14.76 -18.66 7.41
N ARG A 127 14.03 -18.91 8.51
CA ARG A 127 14.61 -19.25 9.81
C ARG A 127 15.44 -20.53 9.73
N SER A 128 14.90 -21.57 9.08
CA SER A 128 15.64 -22.82 8.90
C SER A 128 16.92 -22.66 8.08
N LEU A 129 16.95 -21.76 7.09
CA LEU A 129 18.14 -21.49 6.28
C LEU A 129 19.19 -20.69 7.06
N LEU A 130 18.77 -19.72 7.87
CA LEU A 130 19.68 -18.99 8.76
C LEU A 130 20.35 -19.94 9.76
N ASP A 131 19.60 -20.86 10.35
CA ASP A 131 20.14 -21.89 11.25
C ASP A 131 21.16 -22.79 10.55
N GLN A 132 20.88 -23.24 9.32
CA GLN A 132 21.83 -24.04 8.52
C GLN A 132 23.12 -23.28 8.19
N LEU A 133 23.02 -21.97 8.03
CA LEU A 133 24.15 -21.07 7.77
C LEU A 133 24.81 -20.56 9.06
N HIS A 134 24.39 -21.04 10.23
CA HIS A 134 24.89 -20.62 11.54
C HIS A 134 24.79 -19.11 11.81
N VAL A 135 23.78 -18.46 11.22
CA VAL A 135 23.49 -17.03 11.43
C VAL A 135 22.32 -16.91 12.39
N ASP A 136 22.52 -16.21 13.50
CA ASP A 136 21.44 -15.91 14.45
C ASP A 136 20.42 -14.94 13.82
N VAL A 137 19.13 -15.28 13.93
CA VAL A 137 18.02 -14.46 13.42
C VAL A 137 17.94 -13.10 14.12
N ASP A 138 18.36 -13.03 15.38
CA ASP A 138 18.36 -11.81 16.17
C ASP A 138 19.59 -10.92 15.88
N ASP A 139 20.61 -11.45 15.19
CA ASP A 139 21.80 -10.71 14.75
C ASP A 139 21.54 -9.99 13.40
N ILE A 140 20.73 -8.93 13.48
CA ILE A 140 20.30 -8.11 12.33
C ILE A 140 21.48 -7.69 11.39
N PRO A 141 22.65 -7.24 11.89
CA PRO A 141 23.80 -6.96 11.03
C PRO A 141 24.26 -8.14 10.17
N SER A 142 24.38 -9.33 10.75
CA SER A 142 24.84 -10.54 10.05
C SER A 142 23.80 -11.02 9.04
N VAL A 143 22.52 -11.02 9.42
CA VAL A 143 21.40 -11.32 8.51
C VAL A 143 21.39 -10.35 7.32
N ARG A 144 21.57 -9.05 7.58
CA ARG A 144 21.64 -8.04 6.52
C ARG A 144 22.83 -8.26 5.58
N ASN A 145 24.00 -8.58 6.12
CA ASN A 145 25.20 -8.83 5.31
C ASN A 145 25.02 -10.07 4.44
N LEU A 146 24.49 -11.16 5.00
CA LEU A 146 24.17 -12.38 4.27
C LEU A 146 23.21 -12.10 3.11
N ILE A 147 22.07 -11.45 3.39
CA ILE A 147 21.08 -11.07 2.37
C ILE A 147 21.73 -10.21 1.28
N HIS A 148 22.57 -9.24 1.66
CA HIS A 148 23.26 -8.38 0.71
C HIS A 148 24.24 -9.16 -0.17
N GLN A 149 25.00 -10.10 0.40
CA GLN A 149 25.89 -10.97 -0.37
C GLN A 149 25.11 -11.86 -1.33
N THR A 150 24.04 -12.52 -0.87
CA THR A 150 23.25 -13.42 -1.71
C THR A 150 22.54 -12.70 -2.86
N LEU A 151 21.98 -11.51 -2.61
CA LEU A 151 21.21 -10.78 -3.64
C LEU A 151 22.09 -10.05 -4.66
N TYR A 152 23.25 -9.54 -4.23
CA TYR A 152 24.07 -8.66 -5.08
C TYR A 152 25.40 -9.29 -5.52
N PHE A 153 25.84 -10.37 -4.87
CA PHE A 153 27.11 -11.04 -5.17
C PHE A 153 26.97 -12.58 -5.14
N PRO A 154 26.03 -13.19 -5.88
CA PRO A 154 25.77 -14.62 -5.83
C PRO A 154 26.96 -15.49 -6.27
N ASP A 155 27.85 -14.96 -7.11
CA ASP A 155 29.02 -15.68 -7.63
C ASP A 155 30.27 -15.54 -6.74
N ARG A 156 30.19 -14.81 -5.63
CA ARG A 156 31.25 -14.78 -4.62
C ARG A 156 30.94 -15.85 -3.60
N ASP A 157 31.62 -16.99 -3.72
CA ASP A 157 31.66 -18.00 -2.67
C ASP A 157 31.89 -17.32 -1.32
N SER A 158 30.97 -17.51 -0.39
CA SER A 158 31.04 -16.95 0.95
C SER A 158 32.34 -17.41 1.62
N PRO A 159 33.16 -16.51 2.21
CA PRO A 159 34.30 -16.97 2.98
C PRO A 159 33.77 -17.70 4.21
N VAL A 160 34.19 -18.97 4.32
CA VAL A 160 33.98 -19.88 5.46
C VAL A 160 34.50 -19.25 6.76
#